data_AF-A0A1Q6LHH8-F1
#
_entry.id   AF-A0A1Q6LHH8-F1
#
_cell.length_a   1.000
_cell.length_b   1.000
_cell.length_c   1.000
_cell.angle_alpha   90.00
_cell.angle_beta   90.00
_cell.angle_gamma   90.00
#
_symmetry.space_group_name_H-M   'P 1'
#
loop_
_entity.id
_entity.type
_entity.pdbx_description
1 polymer ?
#
loop_
_entity_poly.entity_id
_entity_poly.type
_entity_poly.pdbx_seq_one_letter_code
_entity_poly.pdbx_strand_id
1 'polypeptide(L)'
;METFADYILNEKNSGSKMEITYYLAKKENIFFEKSVIFKTEIMRLFLNTVNLEVDNNLLITASLLASCKKKEVANDIEKIKSFAQEGANYLYSIGFEQKFCDICAGINRYKKQKNRAKESDILELVDQFGAMLLDRPERIGMKVDEALVLLEYRNLKGVNNQYLHTFVDFIHKLEEIRIKEKTEITPLNLLIKMYKESEDVKQFITAIVYEYEIKVDEAICKQQCGEFFKTRKNPRELEIGNPNRPLFSEETTRKVIGELVEKTKN
;
A
#
# COMPACT_ATOMS: atom_id res chain seq x y z
N MET A 1 0.34 28.17 -2.59
CA MET A 1 1.58 27.46 -2.96
C MET A 1 1.27 26.00 -2.75
N GLU A 2 1.39 25.17 -3.78
CA GLU A 2 1.13 23.73 -3.69
C GLU A 2 2.16 23.10 -2.75
N THR A 3 1.71 22.34 -1.76
CA THR A 3 2.59 21.65 -0.82
C THR A 3 2.93 20.24 -1.33
N PHE A 4 3.98 19.62 -0.79
CA PHE A 4 4.27 18.21 -1.05
C PHE A 4 3.05 17.29 -0.84
N ALA A 5 2.25 17.58 0.20
CA ALA A 5 1.03 16.83 0.48
C ALA A 5 0.00 16.98 -0.64
N ASP A 6 -0.20 18.21 -1.14
CA ASP A 6 -1.07 18.48 -2.29
C ASP A 6 -0.58 17.74 -3.53
N TYR A 7 0.72 17.83 -3.82
CA TYR A 7 1.33 17.17 -4.98
C TYR A 7 1.09 15.66 -5.00
N ILE A 8 1.43 14.95 -3.90
CA ILE A 8 1.25 13.49 -3.85
C ILE A 8 -0.22 13.06 -3.72
N LEU A 9 -1.10 13.87 -3.13
CA LEU A 9 -2.54 13.60 -3.08
C LEU A 9 -3.24 13.91 -4.42
N ASN A 10 -2.69 14.80 -5.24
CA ASN A 10 -3.21 15.10 -6.58
C ASN A 10 -2.78 14.05 -7.62
N GLU A 11 -1.56 13.51 -7.53
CA GLU A 11 -1.11 12.39 -8.37
C GLU A 11 -2.04 11.19 -8.21
N LYS A 12 -2.55 10.60 -9.29
CA LYS A 12 -3.49 9.45 -9.26
C LYS A 12 -2.84 8.13 -9.61
N ASN A 13 -1.72 8.16 -10.33
CA ASN A 13 -1.03 6.96 -10.74
C ASN A 13 -0.26 6.32 -9.56
N SER A 14 -0.53 5.04 -9.27
CA SER A 14 0.08 4.28 -8.16
C SER A 14 1.61 4.24 -8.27
N GLY A 15 2.14 3.86 -9.44
CA GLY A 15 3.58 3.80 -9.69
C GLY A 15 4.28 5.14 -9.48
N SER A 16 3.62 6.24 -9.86
CA SER A 16 4.13 7.60 -9.66
C SER A 16 4.18 7.97 -8.19
N LYS A 17 3.17 7.61 -7.38
CA LYS A 17 3.23 7.78 -5.92
C LYS A 17 4.35 6.97 -5.29
N MET A 18 4.59 5.74 -5.76
CA MET A 18 5.71 4.91 -5.29
C MET A 18 7.05 5.59 -5.60
N GLU A 19 7.23 6.12 -6.80
CA GLU A 19 8.41 6.89 -7.21
C GLU A 19 8.60 8.17 -6.37
N ILE A 20 7.53 8.95 -6.18
CA ILE A 20 7.55 10.16 -5.34
C ILE A 20 7.97 9.80 -3.90
N THR A 21 7.40 8.74 -3.35
CA THR A 21 7.73 8.29 -1.98
C THR A 21 9.15 7.75 -1.88
N TYR A 22 9.66 7.08 -2.92
CA TYR A 22 11.07 6.67 -3.00
C TYR A 22 12.03 7.87 -2.90
N TYR A 23 11.74 8.95 -3.62
CA TYR A 23 12.57 10.16 -3.54
C TYR A 23 12.42 10.88 -2.20
N LEU A 24 11.21 10.92 -1.63
CA LEU A 24 10.99 11.42 -0.26
C LEU A 24 11.86 10.65 0.74
N ALA A 25 11.90 9.33 0.66
CA ALA A 25 12.69 8.48 1.55
C ALA A 25 14.18 8.76 1.50
N LYS A 26 14.73 8.98 0.30
CA LYS A 26 16.14 9.38 0.12
C LYS A 26 16.47 10.73 0.74
N LYS A 27 15.50 11.64 0.82
CA LYS A 27 15.71 13.00 1.32
C LYS A 27 15.46 13.15 2.82
N GLU A 28 14.37 12.58 3.31
CA GLU A 28 13.84 12.84 4.66
C GLU A 28 14.11 11.69 5.66
N ASN A 29 14.90 10.69 5.24
CA ASN A 29 15.22 9.51 6.03
C ASN A 29 13.96 8.87 6.66
N ILE A 30 12.99 8.56 5.81
CA ILE A 30 11.77 7.84 6.20
C ILE A 30 11.87 6.36 5.82
N PHE A 31 11.18 5.51 6.58
CA PHE A 31 11.05 4.10 6.28
C PHE A 31 10.26 3.90 5.00
N PHE A 32 10.92 3.36 3.97
CA PHE A 32 10.32 3.04 2.70
C PHE A 32 11.06 1.88 2.04
N GLU A 33 10.52 0.68 2.25
CA GLU A 33 11.13 -0.58 1.81
C GLU A 33 10.21 -1.33 0.83
N LYS A 34 10.72 -2.40 0.22
CA LYS A 34 9.92 -3.28 -0.65
C LYS A 34 8.62 -3.73 0.02
N SER A 35 8.63 -3.91 1.35
CA SER A 35 7.45 -4.33 2.10
C SER A 35 6.31 -3.29 2.09
N VAL A 36 6.63 -2.00 1.98
CA VAL A 36 5.65 -0.92 1.86
C VAL A 36 4.99 -0.96 0.48
N ILE A 37 5.79 -1.17 -0.57
CA ILE A 37 5.30 -1.35 -1.94
C ILE A 37 4.39 -2.59 -2.03
N PHE A 38 4.83 -3.71 -1.47
CA PHE A 38 4.09 -4.98 -1.47
C PHE A 38 2.70 -4.82 -0.87
N LYS A 39 2.61 -4.20 0.31
CA LYS A 39 1.33 -3.91 0.97
C LYS A 39 0.48 -2.93 0.18
N THR A 40 1.11 -1.91 -0.40
CA THR A 40 0.40 -0.93 -1.22
C THR A 40 -0.19 -1.57 -2.48
N GLU A 41 0.46 -2.58 -3.04
CA GLU A 41 -0.11 -3.30 -4.18
C GLU A 41 -1.33 -4.16 -3.77
N ILE A 42 -1.30 -4.79 -2.60
CA ILE A 42 -2.49 -5.47 -2.06
C ILE A 42 -3.64 -4.47 -1.82
N MET A 43 -3.32 -3.27 -1.30
CA MET A 43 -4.27 -2.16 -1.16
C MET A 43 -4.87 -1.78 -2.52
N ARG A 44 -4.03 -1.60 -3.55
CA ARG A 44 -4.46 -1.26 -4.92
C ARG A 44 -5.42 -2.29 -5.48
N LEU A 45 -5.09 -3.58 -5.34
CA LEU A 45 -5.95 -4.67 -5.80
C LEU A 45 -7.30 -4.67 -5.07
N PHE A 46 -7.30 -4.51 -3.74
CA PHE A 46 -8.54 -4.49 -2.97
C PHE A 46 -9.46 -3.33 -3.39
N LEU A 47 -8.90 -2.13 -3.49
CA LEU A 47 -9.64 -0.91 -3.86
C LEU A 47 -10.11 -0.89 -5.33
N ASN A 48 -9.39 -1.58 -6.22
CA ASN A 48 -9.73 -1.65 -7.65
C ASN A 48 -10.70 -2.80 -7.99
N THR A 49 -10.93 -3.71 -7.06
CA THR A 49 -11.79 -4.89 -7.26
C THR A 49 -13.07 -4.85 -6.44
N VAL A 50 -13.04 -4.18 -5.29
CA VAL A 50 -14.19 -4.05 -4.40
C VAL A 50 -14.70 -2.62 -4.40
N ASN A 51 -15.99 -2.44 -4.63
CA ASN A 51 -16.63 -1.14 -4.55
C ASN A 51 -16.83 -0.72 -3.09
N LEU A 52 -15.86 0.04 -2.57
CA LEU A 52 -15.88 0.61 -1.23
C LEU A 52 -16.18 2.10 -1.32
N GLU A 53 -17.04 2.63 -0.45
CA GLU A 53 -17.32 4.07 -0.38
C GLU A 53 -16.18 4.85 0.30
N VAL A 54 -14.97 4.75 -0.21
CA VAL A 54 -13.75 5.37 0.34
C VAL A 54 -12.97 6.10 -0.76
N ASP A 55 -12.07 7.00 -0.37
CA ASP A 55 -11.15 7.63 -1.32
C ASP A 55 -9.95 6.70 -1.58
N ASN A 56 -9.98 6.03 -2.74
CA ASN A 56 -8.92 5.11 -3.14
C ASN A 56 -7.54 5.78 -3.20
N ASN A 57 -7.50 7.00 -3.75
CA ASN A 57 -6.26 7.73 -3.94
C ASN A 57 -5.64 8.13 -2.59
N LEU A 58 -6.47 8.56 -1.65
CA LEU A 58 -6.07 8.85 -0.28
C LEU A 58 -5.50 7.58 0.40
N LEU A 59 -6.16 6.44 0.26
CA LEU A 59 -5.74 5.18 0.88
C LEU A 59 -4.43 4.63 0.31
N ILE A 60 -4.20 4.76 -1.00
CA ILE A 60 -2.92 4.40 -1.62
C ILE A 60 -1.79 5.29 -1.08
N THR A 61 -2.00 6.60 -1.00
CA THR A 61 -1.02 7.51 -0.39
C THR A 61 -0.78 7.18 1.10
N ALA A 62 -1.84 6.88 1.86
CA ALA A 62 -1.73 6.49 3.26
C ALA A 62 -0.95 5.17 3.44
N SER A 63 -1.16 4.17 2.57
CA SER A 63 -0.43 2.90 2.58
C SER A 63 1.08 3.09 2.38
N LEU A 64 1.48 4.04 1.53
CA LEU A 64 2.89 4.36 1.28
C LEU A 64 3.54 5.09 2.47
N LEU A 65 2.79 5.88 3.24
CA LEU A 65 3.34 6.85 4.19
C LEU A 65 3.09 6.53 5.66
N ALA A 66 2.08 5.73 6.02
CA ALA A 66 1.68 5.51 7.41
C ALA A 66 2.77 4.84 8.27
N SER A 67 3.69 4.11 7.64
CA SER A 67 4.84 3.50 8.33
C SER A 67 6.13 4.32 8.23
N CYS A 68 6.10 5.57 7.77
CA CYS A 68 7.30 6.38 7.45
C CYS A 68 8.30 6.58 8.62
N LYS A 69 7.88 6.42 9.88
CA LYS A 69 8.77 6.49 11.05
C LYS A 69 8.94 5.15 11.76
N LYS A 70 8.57 4.05 11.10
CA LYS A 70 8.85 2.70 11.58
C LYS A 70 10.36 2.48 11.66
N LYS A 71 10.82 1.83 12.73
CA LYS A 71 12.21 1.40 12.89
C LYS A 71 12.28 -0.11 12.79
N GLU A 72 13.37 -0.62 12.21
CA GLU A 72 13.67 -2.06 12.14
C GLU A 72 14.27 -2.59 13.44
N VAL A 73 13.63 -2.31 14.58
CA VAL A 73 14.07 -2.84 15.88
C VAL A 73 12.89 -3.58 16.50
N ALA A 74 12.83 -4.89 16.28
CA ALA A 74 11.74 -5.76 16.74
C ALA A 74 11.58 -5.80 18.28
N ASN A 75 12.61 -5.38 19.02
CA ASN A 75 12.67 -5.51 20.47
C ASN A 75 12.27 -4.24 21.24
N ASP A 76 11.99 -3.13 20.55
CA ASP A 76 11.56 -1.88 21.17
C ASP A 76 10.04 -1.75 21.10
N ILE A 77 9.38 -2.26 22.15
CA ILE A 77 7.92 -2.24 22.27
C ILE A 77 7.36 -0.82 22.26
N GLU A 78 8.08 0.16 22.81
CA GLU A 78 7.64 1.55 22.81
C GLU A 78 7.64 2.11 21.40
N LYS A 79 8.70 1.84 20.62
CA LYS A 79 8.76 2.24 19.21
C LYS A 79 7.72 1.53 18.34
N ILE A 80 7.41 0.26 18.62
CA ILE A 80 6.32 -0.46 17.94
C ILE A 80 4.96 0.20 18.23
N LYS A 81 4.77 0.74 19.44
CA LYS A 81 3.53 1.42 19.82
C LYS A 81 3.45 2.86 19.30
N SER A 82 4.59 3.54 19.18
CA SER A 82 4.64 4.97 18.87
C SER A 82 4.82 5.30 17.39
N PHE A 83 5.36 4.39 16.55
CA PHE A 83 5.75 4.73 15.17
C PHE A 83 4.61 5.33 14.34
N ALA A 84 3.38 4.85 14.51
CA ALA A 84 2.23 5.34 13.76
C ALA A 84 1.91 6.80 14.14
N GLN A 85 2.00 7.14 15.42
CA GLN A 85 1.81 8.51 15.89
C GLN A 85 3.00 9.41 15.52
N GLU A 86 4.23 8.92 15.65
CA GLU A 86 5.43 9.63 15.21
C GLU A 86 5.37 9.92 13.70
N GLY A 87 4.91 8.95 12.91
CA GLY A 87 4.66 9.09 11.47
C GLY A 87 3.60 10.14 11.17
N ALA A 88 2.44 10.09 11.84
CA ALA A 88 1.38 11.08 11.67
C ALA A 88 1.84 12.51 12.01
N ASN A 89 2.62 12.69 13.09
CA ASN A 89 3.16 13.99 13.47
C ASN A 89 4.15 14.51 12.41
N TYR A 90 5.00 13.63 11.87
CA TYR A 90 5.91 13.97 10.79
C TYR A 90 5.14 14.35 9.51
N LEU A 91 4.13 13.58 9.11
CA LEU A 91 3.29 13.87 7.95
C LEU A 91 2.61 15.23 8.08
N TYR A 92 2.10 15.55 9.27
CA TYR A 92 1.54 16.88 9.56
C TYR A 92 2.59 17.99 9.32
N SER A 93 3.82 17.79 9.81
CA SER A 93 4.89 18.78 9.64
C SER A 93 5.29 19.04 8.17
N ILE A 94 5.10 18.06 7.28
CA ILE A 94 5.38 18.22 5.85
C ILE A 94 4.15 18.64 5.02
N GLY A 95 3.04 19.00 5.67
CA GLY A 95 1.90 19.67 5.06
C GLY A 95 0.63 18.84 4.89
N PHE A 96 0.56 17.61 5.41
CA PHE A 96 -0.67 16.83 5.37
C PHE A 96 -1.69 17.35 6.39
N GLU A 97 -2.97 17.36 6.00
CA GLU A 97 -4.05 17.73 6.91
C GLU A 97 -4.20 16.71 8.07
N GLN A 98 -4.71 17.19 9.20
CA GLN A 98 -4.92 16.37 10.40
C GLN A 98 -5.75 15.10 10.11
N LYS A 99 -6.78 15.20 9.25
CA LYS A 99 -7.62 14.05 8.88
C LYS A 99 -6.80 12.93 8.23
N PHE A 100 -5.87 13.26 7.33
CA PHE A 100 -4.99 12.29 6.69
C PHE A 100 -4.02 11.67 7.71
N CYS A 101 -3.45 12.50 8.58
CA CYS A 101 -2.55 12.06 9.64
C CYS A 101 -3.24 11.11 10.63
N ASP A 102 -4.49 11.38 10.99
CA ASP A 102 -5.30 10.52 11.85
C ASP A 102 -5.60 9.16 11.19
N ILE A 103 -5.85 9.15 9.88
CA ILE A 103 -6.00 7.91 9.11
C ILE A 103 -4.73 7.07 9.18
N CYS A 104 -3.56 7.70 8.93
CA CYS A 104 -2.25 7.05 8.97
C CYS A 104 -1.91 6.53 10.38
N ALA A 105 -2.17 7.31 11.43
CA ALA A 105 -2.00 6.87 12.82
C ALA A 105 -2.84 5.64 13.14
N GLY A 106 -3.98 5.49 12.46
CA GLY A 106 -4.89 4.37 12.58
C GLY A 106 -4.41 3.06 11.93
N ILE A 107 -3.21 2.98 11.32
CA ILE A 107 -2.65 1.71 10.81
C ILE A 107 -2.57 0.60 11.88
N ASN A 108 -2.52 0.98 13.16
CA ASN A 108 -2.66 0.07 14.29
C ASN A 108 -3.59 0.66 15.36
N ARG A 109 -3.81 -0.09 16.44
CA ARG A 109 -4.74 0.25 17.53
C ARG A 109 -4.08 0.56 18.88
N TYR A 110 -2.75 0.77 18.90
CA TYR A 110 -2.05 1.07 20.16
C TYR A 110 -2.46 2.42 20.75
N LYS A 111 -2.77 3.40 19.90
CA LYS A 111 -3.37 4.68 20.29
C LYS A 111 -4.88 4.58 20.09
N LYS A 112 -5.64 4.79 21.17
CA LYS A 112 -7.11 4.83 21.11
C LYS A 112 -7.56 6.06 20.31
N GLN A 113 -8.36 5.83 19.27
CA GLN A 113 -9.03 6.87 18.51
C GLN A 113 -10.50 6.90 18.94
N LYS A 114 -11.00 8.07 19.35
CA LYS A 114 -12.41 8.22 19.77
C LYS A 114 -13.37 7.91 18.61
N ASN A 115 -13.03 8.41 17.42
CA ASN A 115 -13.73 8.16 16.17
C ASN A 115 -12.70 7.61 15.17
N ARG A 116 -12.66 6.28 15.01
CA ARG A 116 -11.75 5.65 14.04
C ARG A 116 -12.31 5.81 12.63
N ALA A 117 -11.45 6.26 11.71
CA ALA A 117 -11.81 6.37 10.30
C ALA A 117 -11.97 4.97 9.69
N LYS A 118 -12.95 4.80 8.80
CA LYS A 118 -13.17 3.54 8.07
C LYS A 118 -11.96 3.21 7.17
N GLU A 119 -11.28 4.23 6.66
CA GLU A 119 -10.02 4.12 5.94
C GLU A 119 -8.91 3.47 6.78
N SER A 120 -8.86 3.74 8.09
CA SER A 120 -7.90 3.12 9.00
C SER A 120 -8.14 1.62 9.19
N ASP A 121 -9.39 1.17 9.12
CA ASP A 121 -9.72 -0.26 9.18
C ASP A 121 -9.17 -1.02 7.95
N ILE A 122 -9.26 -0.42 6.76
CA ILE A 122 -8.67 -0.97 5.53
C ILE A 122 -7.14 -0.98 5.61
N LEU A 123 -6.55 0.12 6.07
CA LEU A 123 -5.09 0.26 6.22
C LEU A 123 -4.51 -0.77 7.18
N GLU A 124 -5.18 -1.02 8.31
CA GLU A 124 -4.81 -2.05 9.27
C GLU A 124 -4.87 -3.46 8.68
N LEU A 125 -5.93 -3.80 7.94
CA LEU A 125 -6.11 -5.11 7.31
C LEU A 125 -4.94 -5.43 6.37
N VAL A 126 -4.67 -4.52 5.45
CA VAL A 126 -3.63 -4.70 4.44
C VAL A 126 -2.24 -4.72 5.08
N ASP A 127 -1.98 -3.87 6.08
CA ASP A 127 -0.70 -3.86 6.78
C ASP A 127 -0.42 -5.19 7.49
N GLN A 128 -1.38 -5.69 8.26
CA GLN A 128 -1.24 -6.93 9.01
C GLN A 128 -1.17 -8.16 8.10
N PHE A 129 -2.08 -8.26 7.13
CA PHE A 129 -2.11 -9.37 6.18
C PHE A 129 -0.85 -9.43 5.33
N GLY A 130 -0.50 -8.31 4.68
CA GLY A 130 0.70 -8.26 3.83
C GLY A 130 1.99 -8.51 4.62
N ALA A 131 2.05 -8.08 5.89
CA ALA A 131 3.19 -8.37 6.74
C ALA A 131 3.36 -9.87 7.08
N MET A 132 2.28 -10.66 7.10
CA MET A 132 2.34 -12.09 7.38
C MET A 132 2.90 -12.89 6.20
N LEU A 133 2.64 -12.45 4.97
CA LEU A 133 3.10 -13.10 3.73
C LEU A 133 4.61 -12.97 3.46
N LEU A 134 5.29 -12.02 4.13
CA LEU A 134 6.70 -11.74 3.90
C LEU A 134 7.61 -12.50 4.88
N ASP A 135 8.74 -12.97 4.35
CA ASP A 135 9.85 -13.49 5.15
C ASP A 135 10.42 -12.38 6.03
N ARG A 136 10.87 -12.77 7.22
CA ARG A 136 11.59 -11.93 8.19
C ARG A 136 12.79 -12.70 8.73
N PRO A 137 13.80 -12.04 9.32
CA PRO A 137 14.96 -12.73 9.89
C PRO A 137 14.58 -13.87 10.84
N GLU A 138 13.48 -13.73 11.58
CA GLU A 138 13.00 -14.68 12.57
C GLU A 138 11.95 -15.70 12.06
N ARG A 139 11.37 -15.51 10.87
CA ARG A 139 10.31 -16.39 10.35
C ARG A 139 10.14 -16.35 8.84
N ILE A 140 9.71 -17.47 8.27
CA ILE A 140 9.27 -17.53 6.88
C ILE A 140 7.87 -16.88 6.76
N GLY A 141 7.59 -16.30 5.58
CA GLY A 141 6.28 -15.80 5.20
C GLY A 141 5.23 -16.92 5.24
N MET A 142 4.04 -16.58 5.71
CA MET A 142 2.93 -17.52 5.82
C MET A 142 2.28 -17.75 4.46
N LYS A 143 1.64 -18.91 4.29
CA LYS A 143 0.73 -19.12 3.17
C LYS A 143 -0.49 -18.22 3.30
N VAL A 144 -1.16 -17.96 2.17
CA VAL A 144 -2.30 -17.03 2.11
C VAL A 144 -3.46 -17.46 3.01
N ASP A 145 -3.80 -18.75 2.99
CA ASP A 145 -4.85 -19.36 3.82
C ASP A 145 -4.52 -19.27 5.32
N GLU A 146 -3.29 -19.63 5.71
CA GLU A 146 -2.80 -19.50 7.08
C GLU A 146 -2.81 -18.04 7.56
N ALA A 147 -2.43 -17.10 6.69
CA ALA A 147 -2.44 -15.67 6.99
C ALA A 147 -3.86 -15.13 7.21
N LEU A 148 -4.86 -15.58 6.43
CA LEU A 148 -6.26 -15.20 6.64
C LEU A 148 -6.80 -15.72 7.98
N VAL A 149 -6.53 -16.98 8.31
CA VAL A 149 -6.95 -17.57 9.59
C VAL A 149 -6.36 -16.79 10.77
N LEU A 150 -5.07 -16.44 10.70
CA LEU A 150 -4.43 -15.65 11.76
C LEU A 150 -4.91 -14.21 11.80
N LEU A 151 -5.26 -13.60 10.67
CA LEU A 151 -5.84 -12.27 10.63
C LEU A 151 -7.15 -12.24 11.40
N GLU A 152 -8.08 -13.15 11.10
CA GLU A 152 -9.44 -13.18 11.67
C GLU A 152 -9.45 -13.68 13.11
N TYR A 153 -8.84 -14.83 13.38
CA TYR A 153 -9.00 -15.54 14.66
C TYR A 153 -7.93 -15.20 15.70
N ARG A 154 -6.89 -14.45 15.33
CA ARG A 154 -5.84 -14.01 16.27
C ARG A 154 -5.67 -12.51 16.28
N ASN A 155 -5.28 -11.90 15.17
CA ASN A 155 -4.85 -10.51 15.18
C ASN A 155 -6.03 -9.53 15.36
N LEU A 156 -7.17 -9.80 14.69
CA LEU A 156 -8.39 -9.00 14.78
C LEU A 156 -9.50 -9.69 15.58
N LYS A 157 -9.15 -10.68 16.39
CA LYS A 157 -10.12 -11.38 17.25
C LYS A 157 -10.80 -10.40 18.21
N GLY A 158 -12.12 -10.29 18.11
CA GLY A 158 -12.92 -9.38 18.95
C GLY A 158 -12.70 -7.90 18.62
N VAL A 159 -12.03 -7.58 17.52
CA VAL A 159 -11.83 -6.23 17.02
C VAL A 159 -12.91 -5.91 16.00
N ASN A 160 -13.64 -4.82 16.22
CA ASN A 160 -14.58 -4.32 15.22
C ASN A 160 -13.80 -3.63 14.09
N ASN A 161 -13.52 -4.37 13.03
CA ASN A 161 -12.99 -3.86 11.76
C ASN A 161 -14.08 -4.00 10.70
N GLN A 162 -14.50 -2.87 10.13
CA GLN A 162 -15.68 -2.80 9.24
C GLN A 162 -15.53 -3.58 7.93
N TYR A 163 -14.30 -3.89 7.52
CA TYR A 163 -14.01 -4.47 6.21
C TYR A 163 -13.39 -5.86 6.28
N LEU A 164 -13.27 -6.47 7.47
CA LEU A 164 -12.61 -7.77 7.63
C LEU A 164 -13.23 -8.85 6.74
N HIS A 165 -14.54 -9.06 6.82
CA HIS A 165 -15.22 -10.08 6.01
C HIS A 165 -15.12 -9.78 4.51
N THR A 166 -15.33 -8.53 4.11
CA THR A 166 -15.19 -8.10 2.71
C THR A 166 -13.77 -8.34 2.18
N PHE A 167 -12.76 -8.10 3.00
CA PHE A 167 -11.36 -8.34 2.66
C PHE A 167 -11.04 -9.84 2.55
N VAL A 168 -11.55 -10.67 3.46
CA VAL A 168 -11.42 -12.13 3.39
C VAL A 168 -12.04 -12.67 2.09
N ASP A 169 -13.26 -12.24 1.75
CA ASP A 169 -13.94 -12.63 0.51
C ASP A 169 -13.16 -12.19 -0.74
N PHE A 170 -12.57 -11.00 -0.70
CA PHE A 170 -11.68 -10.50 -1.75
C PHE A 170 -10.47 -11.40 -1.94
N ILE A 171 -9.77 -11.79 -0.86
CA ILE A 171 -8.58 -12.64 -0.95
C ILE A 171 -8.93 -14.02 -1.48
N HIS A 172 -10.02 -14.64 -1.03
CA HIS A 172 -10.46 -15.93 -1.56
C HIS A 172 -10.68 -15.88 -3.08
N LYS A 173 -11.35 -14.83 -3.57
CA LYS A 173 -11.59 -14.66 -5.02
C LYS A 173 -10.32 -14.34 -5.78
N LEU A 174 -9.41 -13.56 -5.19
CA LEU A 174 -8.10 -13.31 -5.78
C LEU A 174 -7.29 -14.62 -5.94
N GLU A 175 -7.39 -15.52 -4.97
CA GLU A 175 -6.76 -16.85 -4.99
C GLU A 175 -7.44 -17.86 -5.94
N GLU A 176 -8.60 -17.55 -6.51
CA GLU A 176 -9.19 -18.32 -7.62
C GLU A 176 -8.57 -17.94 -8.98
N ILE A 177 -7.89 -16.80 -9.05
CA ILE A 177 -7.32 -16.28 -10.29
C ILE A 177 -6.05 -17.05 -10.67
N ARG A 178 -5.93 -17.35 -11.95
CA ARG A 178 -4.77 -18.08 -12.52
C ARG A 178 -4.13 -17.24 -13.61
N ILE A 179 -2.87 -16.88 -13.38
CA ILE A 179 -2.01 -16.21 -14.35
C ILE A 179 -1.12 -17.26 -14.99
N LYS A 180 -1.12 -17.31 -16.33
CA LYS A 180 -0.30 -18.26 -17.09
C LYS A 180 1.09 -17.67 -17.30
N GLU A 181 2.05 -18.19 -16.54
CA GLU A 181 3.49 -18.00 -16.75
C GLU A 181 4.08 -19.28 -17.38
N LYS A 182 5.21 -19.77 -16.86
CA LYS A 182 5.69 -21.15 -17.09
C LYS A 182 4.81 -22.19 -16.39
N THR A 183 4.19 -21.81 -15.27
CA THR A 183 3.21 -22.57 -14.49
C THR A 183 2.07 -21.65 -14.08
N GLU A 184 0.92 -22.19 -13.72
CA GLU A 184 -0.16 -21.38 -13.15
C GLU A 184 0.24 -20.84 -11.78
N ILE A 185 -0.01 -19.55 -11.56
CA ILE A 185 0.29 -18.84 -10.31
C ILE A 185 -0.86 -17.90 -9.97
N THR A 186 -1.15 -17.74 -8.67
CA THR A 186 -2.14 -16.76 -8.20
C THR A 186 -1.54 -15.36 -8.16
N PRO A 187 -2.35 -14.29 -8.20
CA PRO A 187 -1.85 -12.92 -8.09
C PRO A 187 -0.96 -12.69 -6.86
N LEU A 188 -1.37 -13.15 -5.67
CA LEU A 188 -0.58 -12.96 -4.45
C LEU A 188 0.74 -13.73 -4.48
N ASN A 189 0.74 -14.95 -5.00
CA ASN A 189 1.97 -15.74 -5.13
C ASN A 189 2.92 -15.14 -6.17
N LEU A 190 2.40 -14.54 -7.25
CA LEU A 190 3.21 -13.78 -8.20
C LEU A 190 3.83 -12.55 -7.54
N LEU A 191 3.07 -11.84 -6.72
CA LEU A 191 3.55 -10.67 -5.97
C LEU A 191 4.67 -11.06 -4.99
N ILE A 192 4.49 -12.17 -4.25
CA ILE A 192 5.49 -12.72 -3.32
C ILE A 192 6.76 -13.11 -4.08
N LYS A 193 6.62 -13.76 -5.24
CA LYS A 193 7.76 -14.14 -6.08
C LYS A 193 8.54 -12.90 -6.53
N MET A 194 7.88 -11.89 -7.06
CA MET A 194 8.52 -10.66 -7.55
C MET A 194 9.18 -9.87 -6.40
N TYR A 195 8.57 -9.87 -5.22
CA TYR A 195 9.18 -9.29 -4.01
C TYR A 195 10.51 -9.97 -3.66
N LYS A 196 10.57 -11.30 -3.76
CA LYS A 196 11.79 -12.09 -3.45
C LYS A 196 12.86 -11.93 -4.52
N GLU A 197 12.47 -11.86 -5.80
CA GLU A 197 13.40 -11.75 -6.93
C GLU A 197 13.99 -10.36 -7.13
N SER A 198 13.27 -9.30 -6.73
CA SER A 198 13.77 -7.92 -6.84
C SER A 198 14.86 -7.65 -5.81
N GLU A 199 16.01 -7.12 -6.23
CA GLU A 199 17.12 -6.86 -5.30
C GLU A 199 16.86 -5.66 -4.40
N ASP A 200 16.26 -4.61 -4.97
CA ASP A 200 16.04 -3.33 -4.29
C ASP A 200 14.64 -2.74 -4.55
N VAL A 201 14.32 -1.64 -3.87
CA VAL A 201 13.04 -0.93 -3.98
C VAL A 201 12.77 -0.43 -5.40
N LYS A 202 13.80 0.06 -6.10
CA LYS A 202 13.66 0.62 -7.45
C LYS A 202 13.31 -0.49 -8.45
N GLN A 203 14.03 -1.60 -8.39
CA GLN A 203 13.76 -2.80 -9.18
C GLN A 203 12.35 -3.33 -8.90
N PHE A 204 11.96 -3.38 -7.63
CA PHE A 204 10.64 -3.88 -7.26
C PHE A 204 9.51 -2.97 -7.77
N ILE A 205 9.61 -1.65 -7.63
CA ILE A 205 8.64 -0.71 -8.22
C ILE A 205 8.53 -0.90 -9.73
N THR A 206 9.66 -1.07 -10.41
CA THR A 206 9.71 -1.28 -11.86
C THR A 206 8.99 -2.57 -12.26
N ALA A 207 9.26 -3.66 -11.54
CA ALA A 207 8.61 -4.95 -11.76
C ALA A 207 7.10 -4.88 -11.49
N ILE A 208 6.68 -4.17 -10.44
CA ILE A 208 5.25 -3.98 -10.15
C ILE A 208 4.55 -3.28 -11.32
N VAL A 209 5.04 -2.10 -11.72
CA VAL A 209 4.37 -1.25 -12.69
C VAL A 209 4.37 -1.85 -14.10
N TYR A 210 5.50 -2.37 -14.56
CA TYR A 210 5.63 -2.81 -15.96
C TYR A 210 5.37 -4.29 -16.20
N GLU A 211 5.23 -5.09 -15.14
CA GLU A 211 5.01 -6.54 -15.29
C GLU A 211 3.82 -7.01 -14.45
N TYR A 212 3.84 -6.80 -13.13
CA TYR A 212 2.82 -7.34 -12.23
C TYR A 212 1.43 -6.78 -12.53
N GLU A 213 1.29 -5.45 -12.52
CA GLU A 213 -0.01 -4.77 -12.70
C GLU A 213 -0.64 -5.18 -14.02
N ILE A 214 0.14 -5.22 -15.11
CA ILE A 214 -0.33 -5.62 -16.45
C ILE A 214 -0.89 -7.05 -16.42
N LYS A 215 -0.10 -8.01 -15.94
CA LYS A 215 -0.48 -9.43 -15.94
C LYS A 215 -1.70 -9.71 -15.06
N VAL A 216 -1.72 -9.11 -13.87
CA VAL A 216 -2.75 -9.34 -12.86
C VAL A 216 -4.05 -8.64 -13.24
N ASP A 217 -3.99 -7.38 -13.68
CA ASP A 217 -5.18 -6.64 -14.07
C ASP A 217 -5.82 -7.26 -15.32
N GLU A 218 -5.02 -7.76 -16.27
CA GLU A 218 -5.53 -8.55 -17.40
C GLU A 218 -6.19 -9.86 -16.97
N ALA A 219 -5.58 -10.61 -16.05
CA ALA A 219 -6.11 -11.88 -15.58
C ALA A 219 -7.42 -11.69 -14.80
N ILE A 220 -7.47 -10.67 -13.94
CA ILE A 220 -8.69 -10.23 -13.27
C ILE A 220 -9.74 -9.92 -14.32
N CYS A 221 -9.47 -9.03 -15.28
CA CYS A 221 -10.39 -8.64 -16.37
C CYS A 221 -10.94 -9.85 -17.15
N LYS A 222 -10.08 -10.81 -17.51
CA LYS A 222 -10.47 -12.00 -18.29
C LYS A 222 -11.42 -12.94 -17.51
N GLN A 223 -11.28 -12.99 -16.18
CA GLN A 223 -12.10 -13.85 -15.33
C GLN A 223 -13.36 -13.16 -14.76
N GLN A 224 -13.65 -11.90 -15.13
CA GLN A 224 -14.80 -11.11 -14.63
C GLN A 224 -16.20 -11.57 -15.10
N CYS A 225 -16.45 -12.87 -15.30
CA CYS A 225 -17.80 -13.36 -15.60
C CYS A 225 -18.76 -13.31 -14.38
N GLY A 226 -18.32 -12.93 -13.18
CA GLY A 226 -19.14 -12.87 -11.95
C GLY A 226 -19.49 -11.46 -11.44
N GLU A 227 -20.65 -11.30 -10.78
CA GLU A 227 -21.18 -10.03 -10.23
C GLU A 227 -20.24 -9.30 -9.26
N PHE A 228 -19.37 -10.02 -8.56
CA PHE A 228 -18.48 -9.44 -7.56
C PHE A 228 -17.43 -8.47 -8.12
N PHE A 229 -17.02 -8.65 -9.38
CA PHE A 229 -16.04 -7.77 -10.05
C PHE A 229 -16.69 -6.81 -11.07
N LYS A 230 -18.03 -6.86 -11.25
CA LYS A 230 -18.74 -6.15 -12.34
C LYS A 230 -18.87 -4.64 -12.16
N THR A 231 -18.59 -4.09 -10.99
CA THR A 231 -18.62 -2.64 -10.76
C THR A 231 -17.22 -2.04 -10.92
N ARG A 232 -16.64 -2.14 -12.12
CA ARG A 232 -15.50 -1.26 -12.48
C ARG A 232 -16.04 0.01 -13.13
N LYS A 233 -15.53 1.16 -12.66
CA LYS A 233 -15.31 2.32 -13.53
C LYS A 233 -14.47 1.84 -14.71
N ASN A 234 -14.85 2.25 -15.92
CA ASN A 234 -14.33 1.79 -17.20
C ASN A 234 -12.83 1.39 -17.17
N PRO A 235 -12.38 0.31 -17.83
CA PRO A 235 -10.95 0.03 -18.01
C PRO A 235 -10.18 1.17 -18.69
N ARG A 236 -10.89 2.11 -19.34
CA ARG A 236 -10.37 3.37 -19.90
C ARG A 236 -10.22 4.51 -18.87
N GLU A 237 -10.79 4.36 -17.67
CA GLU A 237 -10.69 5.29 -16.53
C GLU A 237 -9.72 4.79 -15.45
N LEU A 238 -9.30 3.52 -15.49
CA LEU A 238 -8.00 3.18 -14.94
C LEU A 238 -7.00 3.95 -15.79
N GLU A 239 -6.34 4.94 -15.21
CA GLU A 239 -5.11 5.46 -15.78
C GLU A 239 -4.15 4.29 -15.83
N ILE A 240 -4.22 3.50 -16.90
CA ILE A 240 -3.10 2.72 -17.39
C ILE A 240 -2.09 3.80 -17.68
N GLY A 241 -1.30 4.16 -16.65
CA GLY A 241 -0.19 5.07 -16.79
C GLY A 241 0.56 4.57 -18.01
N ASN A 242 0.89 5.47 -18.93
CA ASN A 242 1.57 5.11 -20.18
C ASN A 242 2.64 4.06 -19.83
N PRO A 243 2.52 2.80 -20.28
CA PRO A 243 3.45 1.74 -19.89
C PRO A 243 4.87 2.03 -20.41
N ASN A 244 5.01 3.05 -21.26
CA ASN A 244 6.28 3.61 -21.74
C ASN A 244 6.66 4.93 -21.04
N ARG A 245 5.96 5.36 -19.98
CA ARG A 245 6.39 6.49 -19.15
C ARG A 245 7.70 6.08 -18.47
N PRO A 246 8.76 6.89 -18.53
CA PRO A 246 9.96 6.62 -17.75
C PRO A 246 9.68 6.81 -16.25
N LEU A 247 9.80 5.74 -15.47
CA LEU A 247 9.93 5.85 -14.00
C LEU A 247 11.31 6.39 -13.64
N PHE A 248 11.38 7.09 -12.51
CA PHE A 248 12.60 7.69 -11.97
C PHE A 248 13.16 8.79 -12.86
N SER A 249 12.27 9.67 -13.32
CA SER A 249 12.64 10.79 -14.18
C SER A 249 13.31 11.92 -13.40
N GLU A 250 14.17 12.68 -14.09
CA GLU A 250 14.81 13.85 -13.50
C GLU A 250 13.78 14.93 -13.11
N GLU A 251 12.66 15.00 -13.82
CA GLU A 251 11.55 15.92 -13.55
C GLU A 251 10.85 15.59 -12.22
N THR A 252 10.51 14.32 -11.98
CA THR A 252 9.93 13.87 -10.69
C THR A 252 10.88 14.20 -9.54
N THR A 253 12.17 13.93 -9.74
CA THR A 253 13.23 14.21 -8.76
C THR A 253 13.28 15.70 -8.42
N ARG A 254 13.30 16.57 -9.43
CA ARG A 254 13.34 18.03 -9.25
C ARG A 254 12.09 18.58 -8.56
N LYS A 255 10.90 18.08 -8.91
CA LYS A 255 9.63 18.50 -8.29
C LYS A 255 9.58 18.16 -6.79
N VAL A 256 9.83 16.90 -6.43
CA VAL A 256 9.83 16.44 -5.04
C VAL A 256 10.90 17.16 -4.21
N ILE A 257 12.10 17.34 -4.76
CA ILE A 257 13.18 18.02 -4.06
C ILE A 257 12.88 19.51 -3.89
N GLY A 258 12.38 20.19 -4.94
CA GLY A 258 12.07 21.62 -4.95
C GLY A 258 11.04 22.01 -3.88
N GLU A 259 9.90 21.31 -3.82
CA GLU A 259 8.81 21.61 -2.89
C GLU A 259 9.21 21.43 -1.41
N LEU A 260 10.12 20.50 -1.12
CA LEU A 260 10.62 20.26 0.23
C LEU A 260 11.70 21.28 0.66
N VAL A 261 12.46 21.87 -0.28
CA VAL A 261 13.50 22.89 0.05
C VAL A 261 12.89 24.26 0.37
N GLU A 262 11.77 24.63 -0.26
CA GLU A 262 11.13 25.92 0.03
C GLU A 262 10.57 26.01 1.47
N LYS A 263 10.26 24.87 2.10
CA LYS A 263 9.79 24.80 3.49
C LYS A 263 10.89 24.94 4.54
N THR A 264 12.16 24.69 4.23
CA THR A 264 13.26 24.81 5.20
C THR A 264 13.77 26.25 5.34
N LYS A 265 13.28 27.17 4.51
CA LYS A 265 13.72 28.57 4.45
C LYS A 265 12.73 29.58 5.06
N ASN A 266 11.57 29.12 5.53
CA ASN A 266 10.56 29.91 6.25
C ASN A 266 10.36 29.37 7.66
#